data_AF-A0A5N8HIL3-F1
#
_entry.id   AF-A0A5N8HIL3-F1
#
_cell.length_a   1.000
_cell.length_b   1.000
_cell.length_c   1.000
_cell.angle_alpha   90.00
_cell.angle_beta   90.00
_cell.angle_gamma   90.00
#
_symmetry.space_group_name_H-M   'P 1'
#
loop_
_entity.id
_entity.type
_entity.pdbx_description
1 polymer ?
#
loop_
_entity_poly.entity_id
_entity_poly.type
_entity_poly.pdbx_seq_one_letter_code
_entity_poly.pdbx_strand_id
1 'polypeptide(L)'
;MVQKPLIKQGYSLAEEIANSVSHGIGLVFGIVGLVLLLVQAVDLNASATAITSYSLYGGSMILLFLASTLYHAIPHQRAKMWLKKFD
;
A
#
# COMPACT_ATOMS: atom_id res chain seq x y z
N MET A 1 34.49 8.84 -26.18
CA MET A 1 33.60 8.01 -25.33
C MET A 1 32.37 8.85 -24.99
N VAL A 2 31.24 8.52 -25.59
CA VAL A 2 29.97 9.24 -25.37
C VAL A 2 29.51 8.95 -23.94
N GLN A 3 29.46 9.97 -23.09
CA GLN A 3 28.82 9.85 -21.78
C GLN A 3 27.34 9.56 -22.00
N LYS A 4 26.92 8.32 -21.68
CA LYS A 4 25.51 7.96 -21.61
C LYS A 4 24.88 8.85 -20.53
N PRO A 5 23.81 9.60 -20.82
CA PRO A 5 23.12 10.35 -19.78
C PRO A 5 22.59 9.33 -18.77
N LEU A 6 22.97 9.50 -17.51
CA LEU A 6 22.39 8.77 -16.39
C LEU A 6 20.91 9.12 -16.37
N ILE A 7 20.07 8.29 -17.00
CA ILE A 7 18.62 8.53 -17.01
C ILE A 7 18.19 8.46 -15.55
N LYS A 8 17.87 9.61 -14.95
CA LYS A 8 16.95 9.66 -13.81
C LYS A 8 15.61 9.18 -14.37
N GLN A 9 15.40 7.86 -14.38
CA GLN A 9 14.14 7.24 -14.76
C GLN A 9 13.11 7.62 -13.66
N GLY A 10 12.48 8.79 -13.79
CA GLY A 10 11.22 9.05 -13.11
C GLY A 10 10.12 8.30 -13.86
N TYR A 11 9.16 7.74 -13.13
CA TYR A 11 7.96 7.15 -13.74
C TYR A 11 7.27 8.19 -14.63
N SER A 12 6.69 7.74 -15.74
CA SER A 12 5.80 8.57 -16.54
C SER A 12 4.54 8.93 -15.75
N LEU A 13 3.88 10.03 -16.13
CA LEU A 13 2.62 10.45 -15.50
C LEU A 13 1.57 9.32 -15.56
N ALA A 14 1.52 8.58 -16.67
CA ALA A 14 0.60 7.46 -16.85
C ALA A 14 0.90 6.31 -15.86
N GLU A 15 2.17 5.99 -15.63
CA GLU A 15 2.59 4.98 -14.66
C GLU A 15 2.30 5.42 -13.22
N GLU A 16 2.54 6.68 -12.87
CA GLU A 16 2.19 7.20 -11.54
C GLU A 16 0.69 7.14 -11.28
N ILE A 17 -0.14 7.48 -12.28
CA ILE A 17 -1.61 7.37 -12.18
C ILE A 17 -2.03 5.90 -12.05
N ALA A 18 -1.49 5.02 -12.89
CA ALA A 18 -1.82 3.60 -12.85
C ALA A 18 -1.46 2.96 -11.49
N ASN A 19 -0.29 3.27 -10.95
CA ASN A 19 0.16 2.80 -9.63
C ASN A 19 -0.72 3.36 -8.51
N SER A 20 -1.07 4.66 -8.57
CA SER A 20 -1.97 5.27 -7.57
C SER A 20 -3.34 4.60 -7.54
N VAL A 21 -3.90 4.32 -8.72
CA VAL A 21 -5.23 3.70 -8.85
C VAL A 21 -5.18 2.23 -8.41
N SER A 22 -4.19 1.46 -8.85
CA SER A 22 -4.06 0.05 -8.47
C SER A 22 -3.87 -0.11 -6.96
N HIS A 23 -3.04 0.73 -6.34
CA HIS A 23 -2.82 0.70 -4.89
C HIS A 23 -4.02 1.25 -4.11
N GLY A 24 -4.70 2.28 -4.61
CA GLY A 24 -5.96 2.75 -4.01
C GLY A 24 -7.05 1.66 -4.01
N ILE A 25 -7.15 0.89 -5.09
CA ILE A 25 -8.03 -0.28 -5.17
C ILE A 25 -7.59 -1.37 -4.18
N GLY A 26 -6.27 -1.64 -4.11
CA GLY A 26 -5.69 -2.58 -3.15
C GLY A 26 -5.98 -2.20 -1.70
N LEU A 27 -5.95 -0.91 -1.36
CA LEU A 27 -6.31 -0.40 -0.04
C LEU A 27 -7.76 -0.72 0.32
N VAL A 28 -8.70 -0.42 -0.58
CA VAL A 28 -10.13 -0.67 -0.36
C VAL A 28 -10.39 -2.17 -0.18
N PHE A 29 -9.85 -3.00 -1.08
CA PHE A 29 -9.99 -4.46 -0.95
C PHE A 29 -9.29 -5.02 0.30
N GLY A 30 -8.17 -4.44 0.71
CA GLY A 30 -7.48 -4.80 1.95
C GLY A 30 -8.33 -4.55 3.19
N ILE A 31 -9.01 -3.40 3.25
CA ILE A 31 -9.96 -3.07 4.34
C ILE A 31 -11.12 -4.05 4.35
N VAL A 32 -11.77 -4.25 3.19
CA VAL A 32 -12.92 -5.17 3.07
C VAL A 32 -12.52 -6.59 3.46
N GLY A 33 -11.38 -7.08 2.94
CA GLY A 33 -10.87 -8.41 3.24
C GLY A 33 -10.55 -8.61 4.73
N LEU A 34 -9.92 -7.63 5.38
CA LEU A 34 -9.66 -7.68 6.82
C LEU A 34 -10.95 -7.74 7.63
N VAL A 35 -11.95 -6.92 7.29
CA VAL A 35 -13.25 -6.95 7.98
C VAL A 35 -13.91 -8.32 7.82
N LEU A 36 -13.94 -8.88 6.62
CA LEU A 36 -14.52 -10.20 6.38
C LEU A 36 -13.81 -11.31 7.17
N LEU A 37 -12.47 -11.29 7.22
CA LEU A 37 -11.68 -12.24 8.00
C LEU A 37 -11.98 -12.13 9.50
N LEU A 38 -12.11 -10.91 10.03
CA LEU A 38 -12.41 -10.70 11.45
C LEU A 38 -13.84 -11.11 11.81
N VAL A 39 -14.83 -10.81 10.96
CA VAL A 39 -16.21 -11.26 11.14
C VAL A 39 -16.27 -12.79 11.15
N GLN A 40 -15.65 -13.45 10.17
CA GLN A 40 -15.57 -14.91 10.13
C GLN A 40 -14.86 -15.49 11.36
N ALA A 41 -13.77 -14.86 11.82
CA ALA A 41 -13.04 -15.30 13.00
C ALA A 41 -13.91 -15.24 14.27
N VAL A 42 -14.73 -14.20 14.41
CA VAL A 42 -15.68 -14.05 15.52
C VAL A 42 -16.78 -15.10 15.42
N ASP A 43 -17.39 -15.27 14.24
CA ASP A 43 -18.48 -16.23 14.02
C ASP A 43 -18.05 -17.68 14.31
N LEU A 44 -16.79 -18.02 14.01
CA LEU A 44 -16.23 -19.35 14.24
C LEU A 44 -15.59 -19.53 15.63
N ASN A 45 -15.70 -18.54 16.53
CA ASN A 45 -15.04 -18.53 17.84
C ASN A 45 -13.53 -18.84 17.73
N ALA A 46 -12.87 -18.20 16.77
CA ALA A 46 -11.45 -18.40 16.52
C ALA A 46 -10.61 -17.97 17.74
N SER A 47 -9.43 -18.58 17.88
CA SER A 47 -8.52 -18.25 18.98
C SER A 47 -8.00 -16.82 18.88
N ALA A 48 -7.59 -16.26 20.02
CA ALA A 48 -6.97 -14.93 20.07
C ALA A 48 -5.74 -14.83 19.14
N THR A 49 -5.01 -15.92 18.96
CA THR A 49 -3.88 -15.99 18.02
C THR A 49 -4.34 -15.78 16.58
N ALA A 50 -5.43 -16.43 16.14
CA ALA A 50 -5.95 -16.28 14.79
C ALA A 50 -6.41 -14.83 14.51
N ILE A 51 -7.15 -14.23 15.45
CA ILE A 51 -7.58 -12.82 15.34
C ILE A 51 -6.39 -11.87 15.26
N THR A 52 -5.36 -12.11 16.09
CA THR A 52 -4.13 -11.32 16.09
C THR A 52 -3.38 -11.46 14.76
N SER A 53 -3.27 -12.68 14.22
CA SER A 53 -2.63 -12.95 12.94
C SER A 53 -3.36 -12.27 11.77
N TYR A 54 -4.70 -12.34 11.73
CA TYR A 54 -5.49 -11.67 10.68
C TYR A 54 -5.35 -10.15 10.77
N SER A 55 -5.40 -9.59 11.98
CA SER A 55 -5.23 -8.15 12.21
C SER A 55 -3.85 -7.65 11.77
N LEU A 56 -2.78 -8.38 12.12
CA LEU A 56 -1.42 -8.05 11.68
C LEU A 56 -1.30 -8.12 10.17
N TYR A 57 -1.77 -9.21 9.55
CA TYR A 57 -1.68 -9.40 8.11
C TYR A 57 -2.45 -8.34 7.33
N GLY A 58 -3.75 -8.19 7.61
CA GLY A 58 -4.60 -7.21 6.93
C GLY A 58 -4.18 -5.77 7.23
N GLY A 59 -3.83 -5.48 8.47
CA GLY A 59 -3.32 -4.16 8.87
C GLY A 59 -2.03 -3.78 8.13
N SER A 60 -1.11 -4.74 7.94
CA SER A 60 0.12 -4.52 7.16
C SER A 60 -0.18 -4.21 5.69
N MET A 61 -1.13 -4.92 5.09
CA MET A 61 -1.56 -4.68 3.71
C MET A 61 -2.21 -3.31 3.54
N ILE A 62 -3.09 -2.92 4.46
CA ILE A 62 -3.70 -1.58 4.47
C ILE A 62 -2.62 -0.50 4.59
N LEU A 63 -1.66 -0.67 5.51
CA LEU A 63 -0.58 0.29 5.71
C LEU A 63 0.29 0.44 4.46
N LEU A 64 0.64 -0.66 3.80
CA LEU A 64 1.43 -0.69 2.57
C LEU A 64 0.71 0.08 1.45
N PHE A 65 -0.54 -0.28 1.15
CA PHE A 65 -1.30 0.38 0.08
C PHE A 65 -1.60 1.86 0.39
N LEU A 66 -1.81 2.19 1.66
CA LEU A 66 -1.98 3.58 2.09
C LEU A 66 -0.70 4.39 1.90
N ALA A 67 0.45 3.87 2.31
CA ALA A 67 1.75 4.54 2.12
C ALA A 67 2.02 4.81 0.63
N SER A 68 1.72 3.84 -0.23
CA SER A 68 1.83 3.99 -1.67
C SER A 68 0.88 5.02 -2.27
N THR A 69 -0.39 4.99 -1.85
CA THR A 69 -1.39 5.95 -2.33
C THR A 69 -1.00 7.38 -1.92
N LEU A 70 -0.50 7.54 -0.69
CA LEU A 70 -0.03 8.84 -0.19
C LEU A 70 1.26 9.31 -0.89
N TYR A 71 2.16 8.41 -1.29
CA TYR A 71 3.38 8.75 -2.03
C TYR A 71 3.07 9.52 -3.33
N HIS A 72 2.03 9.08 -4.04
CA HIS A 72 1.61 9.71 -5.28
C HIS A 72 0.64 10.88 -5.09
N ALA A 73 -0.19 10.87 -4.04
CA ALA A 73 -1.15 11.94 -3.77
C ALA A 73 -0.54 13.20 -3.15
N ILE A 74 0.57 13.09 -2.40
CA ILE A 74 1.17 14.22 -1.68
C ILE A 74 2.28 14.90 -2.52
N PRO A 75 2.14 16.19 -2.90
CA PRO A 75 3.15 16.91 -3.68
C PRO A 75 4.35 17.39 -2.84
N HIS A 76 4.34 17.18 -1.52
CA HIS A 76 5.36 17.67 -0.61
C HIS A 76 6.66 16.84 -0.66
N GLN A 77 7.76 17.45 -1.13
CA GLN A 77 9.04 16.79 -1.43
C GLN A 77 9.67 16.00 -0.27
N ARG A 78 9.59 16.50 0.97
CA ARG A 78 10.13 15.78 2.15
C ARG A 78 9.30 14.54 2.51
N ALA A 79 7.97 14.64 2.43
CA ALA A 79 7.08 13.51 2.66
C ALA A 79 7.23 12.46 1.54
N LYS A 80 7.36 12.90 0.28
CA LYS A 80 7.57 12.03 -0.88
C LYS A 80 8.83 11.16 -0.75
N MET A 81 9.92 11.68 -0.18
CA MET A 81 11.14 10.89 0.07
C MET A 81 10.95 9.75 1.08
N TRP A 82 10.20 9.99 2.16
CA TRP A 82 9.94 8.96 3.16
C TRP A 82 8.89 7.96 2.67
N LEU A 83 7.82 8.45 2.05
CA LEU A 83 6.77 7.61 1.48
C LEU A 83 7.32 6.69 0.38
N LYS A 84 8.29 7.12 -0.44
CA LYS A 84 9.00 6.25 -1.40
C LYS A 84 9.78 5.10 -0.77
N LYS A 85 10.16 5.21 0.50
CA LYS A 85 10.85 4.11 1.20
C LYS A 85 9.87 3.11 1.82
N PHE A 86 8.64 3.54 2.05
CA PHE A 86 7.58 2.73 2.66
C PHE A 86 6.68 2.06 1.62
N ASP A 87 6.44 2.75 0.50
CA ASP A 87 6.01 2.17 -0.77
C ASP A 87 7.10 1.25 -1.35
#